data_AF-A0A128A0E1-F1
#
_entry.id   AF-A0A128A0E1-F1
#
_cell.length_a   1.000
_cell.length_b   1.000
_cell.length_c   1.000
_cell.angle_alpha   90.00
_cell.angle_beta   90.00
_cell.angle_gamma   90.00
#
_symmetry.space_group_name_H-M   'P 1'
#
loop_
_entity.id
_entity.type
_entity.pdbx_description
1 polymer ?
#
loop_
_entity_poly.entity_id
_entity_poly.type
_entity_poly.pdbx_seq_one_letter_code
_entity_poly.pdbx_strand_id
1 'polypeptide(L)'
;MGAHNNIHVPKESWPAFMWYAIEFFIVLGAGLGISLNSMDFFKKMGFDISMTTWAFWGIIGVVFLAYYLIVRPIILRRPILSKI
;
A
#
# COMPACT_ATOMS: atom_id res chain seq x y z
N MET A 1 30.20 -38.50 17.31
CA MET A 1 29.29 -37.48 17.86
C MET A 1 28.83 -36.63 16.70
N GLY A 2 27.56 -36.77 16.28
CA GLY A 2 27.02 -36.00 15.16
C GLY A 2 26.88 -34.53 15.56
N ALA A 3 27.52 -33.62 14.83
CA ALA A 3 27.30 -32.20 15.01
C ALA A 3 25.85 -31.90 14.63
N HIS A 4 24.99 -31.64 15.62
CA HIS A 4 23.67 -31.09 15.34
C HIS A 4 23.88 -29.69 14.75
N ASN A 5 23.32 -29.47 13.56
CA ASN A 5 23.37 -28.18 12.88
C ASN A 5 22.21 -27.31 13.39
N ASN A 6 22.27 -26.90 14.65
CA ASN A 6 21.34 -25.96 15.25
C ASN A 6 21.79 -24.53 14.95
N ILE A 7 21.75 -24.16 13.67
CA ILE A 7 21.74 -22.75 13.26
C ILE A 7 20.43 -22.17 13.79
N HIS A 8 20.51 -21.44 14.90
CA HIS A 8 19.42 -20.69 15.47
C HIS A 8 19.17 -19.48 14.56
N VAL A 9 18.35 -19.65 13.52
CA VAL A 9 17.79 -18.52 12.79
C VAL A 9 16.85 -17.82 13.77
N PRO A 10 17.10 -16.55 14.16
CA PRO A 10 16.27 -15.85 15.12
C PRO A 10 14.82 -15.85 14.62
N LYS A 11 13.93 -16.39 15.43
CA LYS A 11 12.49 -16.44 15.14
C LYS A 11 11.85 -15.05 15.20
N GLU A 12 12.57 -14.07 15.75
CA GLU A 12 12.24 -12.66 15.66
C GLU A 12 12.74 -12.09 14.34
N SER A 13 12.08 -12.58 13.28
CA SER A 13 12.08 -11.99 11.96
C SER A 13 11.51 -10.57 11.98
N TRP A 14 11.92 -9.75 11.01
CA TRP A 14 11.38 -8.43 10.66
C TRP A 14 9.96 -8.15 11.20
N PRO A 15 9.73 -7.06 11.97
CA PRO A 15 8.45 -6.82 12.62
C PRO A 15 7.29 -6.89 11.63
N ALA A 16 6.24 -7.65 11.94
CA ALA A 16 5.13 -7.87 11.01
C ALA A 16 4.51 -6.55 10.52
N PHE A 17 4.43 -5.53 11.38
CA PHE A 17 3.91 -4.19 11.03
C PHE A 17 4.73 -3.51 9.91
N MET A 18 6.02 -3.80 9.78
CA MET A 18 6.87 -3.19 8.77
C MET A 18 6.47 -3.61 7.35
N TRP A 19 5.91 -4.80 7.16
CA TRP A 19 5.33 -5.20 5.88
C TRP A 19 4.13 -4.33 5.50
N TYR A 20 3.26 -4.01 6.47
CA TYR A 20 2.14 -3.09 6.27
C TYR A 20 2.61 -1.66 6.00
N ALA A 21 3.71 -1.22 6.63
CA ALA A 21 4.29 0.10 6.38
C ALA A 21 4.84 0.21 4.95
N ILE A 22 5.57 -0.81 4.48
CA ILE A 22 6.07 -0.86 3.10
C ILE A 22 4.90 -0.85 2.11
N GLU A 23 3.89 -1.69 2.35
CA GLU A 23 2.66 -1.76 1.57
C GLU A 23 1.99 -0.36 1.48
N PHE A 24 1.85 0.31 2.63
CA PHE A 24 1.29 1.66 2.72
C PHE A 24 2.04 2.67 1.84
N PHE A 25 3.37 2.72 1.91
CA PHE A 25 4.15 3.69 1.13
C PHE A 25 4.13 3.41 -0.38
N ILE A 26 4.05 2.14 -0.78
CA ILE A 26 3.87 1.78 -2.19
C ILE A 26 2.52 2.28 -2.71
N VAL A 27 1.44 2.04 -1.96
CA VAL A 27 0.09 2.48 -2.32
C VAL A 27 -0.01 4.00 -2.30
N LEU A 28 0.62 4.66 -1.32
CA LEU A 28 0.70 6.11 -1.25
C LEU A 28 1.44 6.68 -2.46
N GLY A 29 2.58 6.10 -2.86
CA GLY A 29 3.32 6.51 -4.04
C GLY A 29 2.50 6.39 -5.33
N ALA A 30 1.76 5.29 -5.49
CA ALA A 30 0.84 5.11 -6.60
C ALA A 30 -0.30 6.15 -6.57
N GLY A 31 -0.91 6.37 -5.40
CA GLY A 31 -1.97 7.36 -5.21
C GLY A 31 -1.52 8.77 -5.54
N LEU A 32 -0.33 9.18 -5.04
CA LEU A 32 0.28 10.46 -5.35
C LEU A 32 0.57 10.60 -6.85
N GLY A 33 1.17 9.58 -7.46
CA GLY A 33 1.47 9.58 -8.89
C GLY A 33 0.21 9.74 -9.75
N ILE A 34 -0.81 8.93 -9.49
CA ILE A 34 -2.09 9.01 -10.22
C ILE A 34 -2.74 10.39 -10.00
N SER A 35 -2.76 10.87 -8.76
CA SER A 35 -3.40 12.13 -8.41
C SER A 35 -2.71 13.32 -9.09
N LEU A 36 -1.37 13.40 -9.02
CA LEU A 36 -0.59 14.45 -9.68
C LEU A 36 -0.84 14.50 -11.19
N ASN A 37 -0.87 13.35 -11.86
CA ASN A 37 -1.15 13.26 -13.30
C ASN A 37 -2.61 13.58 -13.66
N SER A 38 -3.53 13.55 -12.68
CA SER A 38 -4.95 13.82 -12.91
C SER A 38 -5.33 15.29 -12.70
N MET A 39 -4.50 16.11 -12.04
CA MET A 39 -4.89 17.48 -11.66
C MET A 39 -5.14 18.40 -12.86
N ASP A 40 -4.39 18.23 -13.94
CA ASP A 40 -4.58 19.03 -15.16
C ASP A 40 -5.95 18.78 -15.80
N PHE A 41 -6.48 17.56 -15.69
CA PHE A 41 -7.82 17.23 -16.16
C PHE A 41 -8.90 17.97 -15.37
N PHE A 42 -8.82 17.96 -14.03
CA PHE A 42 -9.79 18.67 -13.18
C PHE A 42 -9.72 20.18 -13.34
N LYS A 43 -8.51 20.75 -13.46
CA LYS A 43 -8.35 22.17 -13.76
C LYS A 43 -9.00 22.55 -15.09
N LYS A 44 -8.86 21.72 -16.13
CA LYS A 44 -9.50 21.94 -17.45
C LYS A 44 -11.02 21.83 -17.40
N MET A 45 -11.58 21.08 -16.47
CA MET A 45 -13.02 21.03 -16.22
C MET A 45 -13.58 22.29 -15.54
N GLY A 46 -12.71 23.24 -15.15
CA GLY A 46 -13.11 24.47 -14.47
C GLY A 46 -13.24 24.33 -12.96
N PHE A 47 -12.62 23.31 -12.35
CA PHE A 47 -12.60 23.18 -10.90
C PHE A 47 -11.81 24.33 -10.28
N ASP A 48 -12.34 24.89 -9.19
CA ASP A 48 -11.60 25.87 -8.40
C ASP A 48 -10.45 25.21 -7.60
N ILE A 49 -9.66 26.02 -6.89
CA ILE A 49 -8.52 25.53 -6.09
C ILE A 49 -8.97 24.56 -4.99
N SER A 50 -10.12 24.83 -4.37
CA SER A 50 -10.65 24.05 -3.25
C SER A 50 -11.09 22.67 -3.73
N MET A 51 -11.91 22.62 -4.78
CA MET A 51 -12.39 21.42 -5.43
C MET A 51 -11.24 20.57 -5.97
N THR A 52 -10.22 21.18 -6.57
CA THR A 52 -9.04 20.46 -7.05
C THR A 52 -8.27 19.82 -5.89
N THR A 53 -8.16 20.51 -4.75
CA THR A 53 -7.52 19.97 -3.54
C THR A 53 -8.31 18.79 -2.95
N TRP A 54 -9.64 18.90 -2.90
CA TRP A 54 -10.50 17.79 -2.48
C TRP A 54 -10.43 16.60 -3.44
N ALA A 55 -10.42 16.86 -4.75
CA ALA A 55 -10.24 15.83 -5.76
C ALA A 55 -8.89 15.12 -5.62
N PHE A 56 -7.81 15.88 -5.35
CA PHE A 56 -6.48 15.34 -5.14
C PHE A 56 -6.45 14.29 -4.01
N TRP A 57 -6.98 14.64 -2.84
CA TRP A 57 -7.06 13.72 -1.70
C TRP A 57 -8.09 12.62 -1.90
N GLY A 58 -9.19 12.91 -2.61
CA GLY A 58 -10.21 11.93 -2.98
C GLY A 58 -9.65 10.80 -3.83
N ILE A 59 -8.83 11.10 -4.84
CA ILE A 59 -8.16 10.10 -5.68
C ILE A 59 -7.23 9.22 -4.86
N ILE A 60 -6.43 9.82 -3.97
CA ILE A 60 -5.56 9.05 -3.07
C ILE A 60 -6.40 8.10 -2.22
N GLY A 61 -7.49 8.58 -1.61
CA GLY A 61 -8.41 7.75 -0.84
C GLY A 61 -9.03 6.60 -1.64
N VAL A 62 -9.43 6.85 -2.88
CA VAL A 62 -9.99 5.82 -3.78
C VAL A 62 -8.94 4.77 -4.14
N VAL A 63 -7.69 5.16 -4.39
CA VAL A 63 -6.59 4.21 -4.64
C VAL A 63 -6.34 3.32 -3.43
N PHE A 64 -6.36 3.90 -2.22
CA PHE A 64 -6.30 3.12 -0.98
C PHE A 64 -7.47 2.14 -0.85
N LEU A 65 -8.70 2.59 -1.07
CA LEU A 65 -9.88 1.71 -1.02
C LEU A 65 -9.78 0.57 -2.04
N ALA A 66 -9.46 0.88 -3.30
CA ALA A 66 -9.30 -0.11 -4.35
C ALA A 66 -8.20 -1.12 -3.99
N TYR A 67 -7.07 -0.66 -3.44
CA TYR A 67 -6.00 -1.54 -3.03
C TYR A 67 -6.42 -2.47 -1.89
N TYR A 68 -6.93 -1.94 -0.78
CA TYR A 68 -7.25 -2.74 0.41
C TYR A 68 -8.48 -3.64 0.23
N LEU A 69 -9.46 -3.24 -0.58
CA LEU A 69 -10.69 -4.02 -0.80
C LEU A 69 -10.60 -5.00 -1.98
N ILE A 70 -9.75 -4.74 -2.98
CA ILE A 70 -9.69 -5.55 -4.21
C ILE A 70 -8.33 -6.21 -4.34
N VAL A 71 -7.26 -5.42 -4.46
CA VAL A 71 -5.93 -5.92 -4.80
C VAL A 71 -5.38 -6.80 -3.68
N ARG A 72 -5.44 -6.30 -2.45
CA ARG A 72 -4.94 -6.97 -1.25
C ARG A 72 -5.58 -8.34 -1.05
N PRO A 73 -6.92 -8.51 -1.02
CA PRO A 73 -7.54 -9.83 -0.88
C PRO A 73 -7.45 -10.71 -2.13
N ILE A 74 -6.92 -10.24 -3.26
CA ILE A 74 -6.61 -11.08 -4.43
C ILE A 74 -5.16 -11.57 -4.35
N ILE A 75 -4.20 -10.69 -4.06
CA ILE A 75 -2.76 -11.00 -4.01
C ILE A 75 -2.40 -11.80 -2.74
N LEU A 76 -2.93 -11.40 -1.58
CA LEU A 76 -2.58 -11.98 -0.28
C LEU A 76 -3.49 -13.14 0.15
N ARG A 77 -4.26 -13.76 -0.76
CA ARG A 77 -4.95 -15.05 -0.48
C ARG A 77 -4.00 -16.20 -0.13
N ARG A 78 -2.68 -16.01 -0.23
CA ARG A 78 -1.72 -17.05 0.14
C ARG A 78 -1.67 -17.19 1.66
N PRO A 79 -1.77 -18.41 2.23
CA PRO A 79 -1.87 -18.69 3.67
C PRO A 79 -0.61 -18.34 4.49
N ILE A 80 0.29 -17.53 3.93
CA ILE A 80 1.59 -17.18 4.50
C ILE A 80 1.43 -16.31 5.77
N LEU A 81 0.34 -15.53 5.89
CA LEU A 81 0.01 -14.81 7.11
C LEU A 81 -0.85 -15.60 8.11
N SER A 82 -1.32 -16.81 7.79
CA SER A 82 -2.12 -17.62 8.74
C SER A 82 -1.27 -18.28 9.85
N LYS A 83 0.05 -18.11 9.79
CA LYS A 83 1.03 -18.70 10.72
C LYS A 83 1.86 -17.68 11.51
N ILE A 84 1.50 -16.38 11.42
CA ILE A 84 1.96 -15.35 12.36
C ILE A 84 0.84 -15.15 13.36
#